data_AF-A0A7G9NW44-F1
#
_entry.id   AF-A0A7G9NW44-F1
#
_cell.length_a   1.000
_cell.length_b   1.000
_cell.length_c   1.000
_cell.angle_alpha   90.00
_cell.angle_beta   90.00
_cell.angle_gamma   90.00
#
_symmetry.space_group_name_H-M   'P 1'
#
loop_
_entity.id
_entity.type
_entity.pdbx_description
1 polymer ?
#
loop_
_entity_poly.entity_id
_entity_poly.type
_entity_poly.pdbx_seq_one_letter_code
_entity_poly.pdbx_strand_id
1 'polypeptide(L)'
;MIHADEKSYLSRPLLMAWCCWLLGSWMVNLDIDAPRWISDDALIPASRGMFLSMMLGVGLIWPAWRLSMPLDHDASPGLQTATDLISLLAIAQLVIWPLRALLGWPAVMALLIDTALIVWAGAGALCVWGGLVGRSPASRTMGMAMAAVMLTGGPMLAALTGTVEPARWSGLHVMWTVSNGGLSIAEADAMIIRLAITGLIVGVTLVMMRHHLRPGGPTTV
;
A
#
# COMPACT_ATOMS: atom_id res chain seq x y z
N MET A 1 -39.57 7.57 14.63
CA MET A 1 -38.33 8.09 15.20
C MET A 1 -37.31 6.97 15.29
N ILE A 2 -36.78 6.57 14.12
CA ILE A 2 -35.64 5.66 13.97
C ILE A 2 -34.86 6.27 12.78
N HIS A 3 -34.03 7.26 13.08
CA HIS A 3 -32.87 7.56 12.24
C HIS A 3 -31.70 7.07 13.06
N ALA A 4 -31.56 5.74 13.11
CA ALA A 4 -30.27 5.14 13.33
C ALA A 4 -29.45 5.56 12.11
N ASP A 5 -28.76 6.68 12.28
CA ASP A 5 -27.79 7.26 11.37
C ASP A 5 -26.85 6.13 10.95
N GLU A 6 -27.12 5.58 9.77
CA GLU A 6 -26.32 4.56 9.13
C GLU A 6 -25.04 5.30 8.71
N LYS A 7 -24.15 5.55 9.68
CA LYS A 7 -22.75 5.93 9.46
C LYS A 7 -22.14 4.73 8.73
N SER A 8 -22.48 4.62 7.46
CA SER A 8 -22.08 3.56 6.58
C SER A 8 -20.59 3.76 6.44
N TYR A 9 -19.89 2.98 7.25
CA TYR A 9 -18.45 2.94 7.37
C TYR A 9 -17.86 3.06 5.98
N LEU A 10 -16.97 4.04 5.81
CA LEU A 10 -16.35 4.42 4.55
C LEU A 10 -15.68 3.24 3.78
N SER A 11 -15.65 2.05 4.37
CA SER A 11 -15.22 0.80 3.78
C SER A 11 -16.00 0.42 2.52
N ARG A 12 -17.33 0.56 2.46
CA ARG A 12 -18.09 0.08 1.28
C ARG A 12 -17.67 0.73 -0.06
N PRO A 13 -17.66 2.08 -0.19
CA PRO A 13 -17.22 2.70 -1.43
C PRO A 13 -15.72 2.51 -1.71
N LEU A 14 -14.88 2.48 -0.66
CA LEU A 14 -13.45 2.19 -0.81
C LEU A 14 -13.23 0.78 -1.37
N LEU A 15 -13.90 -0.22 -0.81
CA LEU A 15 -13.82 -1.61 -1.27
C LEU A 15 -14.25 -1.74 -2.73
N MET A 16 -15.36 -1.09 -3.11
CA MET A 16 -15.82 -1.11 -4.50
C MET A 16 -14.81 -0.45 -5.44
N ALA A 17 -14.33 0.75 -5.09
CA ALA A 17 -13.30 1.45 -5.87
C ALA A 17 -12.02 0.62 -5.98
N TRP A 18 -11.63 -0.08 -4.92
CA TRP A 18 -10.46 -0.95 -4.89
C TRP A 18 -10.62 -2.19 -5.77
N CYS A 19 -11.78 -2.85 -5.70
CA CYS A 19 -12.12 -3.94 -6.61
C CYS A 19 -12.10 -3.49 -8.07
N CYS A 20 -12.70 -2.34 -8.38
CA CYS A 20 -12.67 -1.77 -9.73
C CYS A 20 -11.25 -1.40 -10.18
N TRP A 21 -10.42 -0.87 -9.28
CA TRP A 21 -9.02 -0.55 -9.56
C TRP A 21 -8.23 -1.81 -9.91
N LEU A 22 -8.35 -2.86 -9.12
CA LEU A 22 -7.64 -4.13 -9.36
C LEU A 22 -8.13 -4.80 -10.65
N LEU A 23 -9.45 -4.83 -10.88
CA LEU A 23 -10.02 -5.38 -12.10
C LEU A 23 -9.56 -4.59 -13.34
N GLY A 24 -9.65 -3.26 -13.30
CA GLY A 24 -9.19 -2.40 -14.39
C GLY A 24 -7.69 -2.54 -14.63
N SER A 25 -6.89 -2.62 -13.57
CA SER A 25 -5.45 -2.89 -13.66
C SER A 25 -5.17 -4.22 -14.33
N TRP A 26 -5.94 -5.26 -14.00
CA TRP A 26 -5.82 -6.56 -14.65
C TRP A 26 -6.14 -6.49 -16.13
N MET A 27 -7.25 -5.84 -16.49
CA MET A 27 -7.67 -5.67 -17.89
C MET A 27 -6.66 -4.88 -18.74
N VAL A 28 -6.00 -3.87 -18.16
CA VAL A 28 -4.98 -3.08 -18.87
C VAL A 28 -3.69 -3.87 -19.06
N ASN A 29 -3.34 -4.75 -18.12
CA ASN A 29 -2.10 -5.51 -18.16
C ASN A 29 -2.22 -6.83 -18.93
N LEU A 30 -3.43 -7.39 -19.03
CA LEU A 30 -3.73 -8.42 -20.00
C LEU A 30 -3.82 -7.75 -21.37
N ASP A 31 -2.93 -8.13 -22.28
CA ASP A 31 -3.05 -7.77 -23.69
C ASP A 31 -4.28 -8.46 -24.28
N ILE A 32 -5.44 -7.81 -24.19
CA ILE A 32 -6.73 -8.34 -24.66
C ILE A 32 -6.68 -8.62 -26.17
N ASP A 33 -5.80 -7.93 -26.89
CA ASP A 33 -5.63 -8.06 -28.33
C ASP A 33 -4.71 -9.25 -28.71
N ALA A 34 -3.96 -9.82 -27.75
CA ALA A 34 -3.17 -11.01 -27.99
C ALA A 34 -4.03 -12.28 -27.85
N PRO A 35 -4.13 -13.15 -28.88
CA PRO A 35 -4.86 -14.42 -28.81
C PRO A 35 -4.22 -15.48 -27.88
N ARG A 36 -3.32 -15.08 -26.98
CA ARG A 36 -2.52 -15.95 -26.10
C ARG A 36 -2.73 -15.65 -24.60
N TRP A 37 -3.92 -15.19 -24.22
CA TRP A 37 -4.28 -14.84 -22.83
C TRP A 37 -4.16 -15.99 -21.81
N ILE A 38 -3.84 -17.22 -22.24
CA ILE A 38 -3.52 -18.39 -21.40
C ILE A 38 -2.12 -18.94 -21.73
N SER A 39 -1.17 -18.08 -22.08
CA SER A 39 0.25 -18.46 -22.18
C SER A 39 1.03 -17.83 -21.03
N ASP A 40 2.00 -18.57 -20.50
CA ASP A 40 2.89 -18.07 -19.43
C ASP A 40 3.60 -16.77 -19.85
N ASP A 41 3.93 -16.66 -21.14
CA ASP A 41 4.55 -15.48 -21.76
C ASP A 41 3.70 -14.21 -21.62
N ALA A 42 2.37 -14.33 -21.58
CA ALA A 42 1.46 -13.20 -21.39
C ALA A 42 1.11 -12.97 -19.91
N LEU A 43 0.94 -14.04 -19.14
CA LEU A 43 0.50 -13.98 -17.74
C LEU A 43 1.55 -13.41 -16.79
N ILE A 44 2.83 -13.75 -17.00
CA ILE A 44 3.93 -13.25 -16.16
C ILE A 44 4.06 -11.71 -16.24
N PRO A 45 4.23 -11.08 -17.42
CA PRO A 45 4.31 -9.63 -17.50
C PRO A 45 3.02 -8.94 -17.02
N ALA A 46 1.85 -9.52 -17.30
CA ALA A 46 0.58 -8.98 -16.82
C ALA A 46 0.51 -8.96 -15.29
N SER A 47 0.92 -10.06 -14.63
CA SER A 47 0.95 -10.14 -13.17
C SER A 47 1.89 -9.10 -12.54
N ARG A 48 3.06 -8.86 -13.14
CA ARG A 48 4.02 -7.84 -12.70
C ARG A 48 3.41 -6.45 -12.74
N GLY A 49 2.79 -6.10 -13.86
CA GLY A 49 2.10 -4.82 -14.02
C GLY A 49 0.95 -4.66 -13.02
N MET A 50 0.22 -5.74 -12.72
CA MET A 50 -0.79 -5.72 -11.68
C MET A 50 -0.20 -5.46 -10.29
N PHE A 51 0.90 -6.10 -9.90
CA PHE A 51 1.51 -5.85 -8.58
C PHE A 51 2.04 -4.42 -8.44
N LEU A 52 2.59 -3.85 -9.51
CA LEU A 52 2.93 -2.43 -9.54
C LEU A 52 1.70 -1.55 -9.36
N SER A 53 0.61 -1.84 -10.08
CA SER A 53 -0.63 -1.09 -9.96
C SER A 53 -1.26 -1.22 -8.58
N MET A 54 -1.17 -2.40 -7.97
CA MET A 54 -1.61 -2.64 -6.59
C MET A 54 -0.80 -1.80 -5.60
N MET A 55 0.51 -1.73 -5.80
CA MET A 55 1.40 -0.89 -4.98
C MET A 55 1.10 0.60 -5.16
N LEU A 56 0.83 1.09 -6.38
CA LEU A 56 0.38 2.47 -6.63
C LEU A 56 -0.96 2.74 -5.95
N GLY A 57 -1.89 1.80 -6.08
CA GLY A 57 -3.21 1.84 -5.49
C GLY A 57 -3.17 2.06 -3.97
N VAL A 58 -2.45 1.20 -3.25
CA VAL A 58 -2.38 1.28 -1.78
C VAL A 58 -1.37 2.33 -1.32
N GLY A 59 -0.25 2.50 -1.99
CA GLY A 59 0.83 3.40 -1.56
C GLY A 59 0.62 4.87 -1.90
N LEU A 60 -0.19 5.19 -2.92
CA LEU A 60 -0.36 6.56 -3.42
C LEU A 60 -1.83 6.96 -3.56
N ILE A 61 -2.62 6.18 -4.29
CA ILE A 61 -3.99 6.56 -4.66
C ILE A 61 -4.91 6.56 -3.44
N TRP A 62 -4.89 5.49 -2.64
CA TRP A 62 -5.67 5.43 -1.41
C TRP A 62 -5.30 6.57 -0.44
N PRO A 63 -4.02 6.83 -0.14
CA PRO A 63 -3.64 7.97 0.69
C PRO A 63 -4.11 9.31 0.16
N ALA A 64 -3.94 9.57 -1.15
CA ALA A 64 -4.39 10.80 -1.78
C ALA A 64 -5.91 10.96 -1.71
N TRP A 65 -6.66 9.91 -2.02
CA TRP A 65 -8.11 9.89 -1.95
C TRP A 65 -8.59 10.14 -0.52
N ARG A 66 -8.04 9.40 0.44
CA ARG A 66 -8.42 9.48 1.85
C ARG A 66 -8.14 10.86 2.44
N LEU A 67 -6.96 11.39 2.17
CA LEU A 67 -6.56 12.73 2.60
C LEU A 67 -7.26 13.83 1.81
N SER A 68 -8.03 13.54 0.75
CA SER A 68 -8.82 14.52 0.00
C SER A 68 -10.25 14.64 0.53
N MET A 69 -10.72 13.66 1.31
CA MET A 69 -12.08 13.69 1.86
C MET A 69 -12.30 14.79 2.91
N PRO A 70 -13.54 15.26 3.09
CA PRO A 70 -13.89 16.12 4.21
C PRO A 70 -13.50 15.50 5.55
N LEU A 71 -13.06 16.33 6.49
CA LEU A 71 -12.65 15.87 7.81
C LEU A 71 -13.90 15.55 8.64
N ASP A 72 -14.09 14.28 8.98
CA ASP A 72 -15.06 13.88 9.99
C ASP A 72 -14.47 14.14 11.37
N HIS A 73 -15.11 15.02 12.14
CA HIS A 73 -14.59 15.47 13.45
C HIS A 73 -14.83 14.44 14.55
N ASP A 74 -15.81 13.54 14.36
CA ASP A 74 -16.20 12.54 15.35
C ASP A 74 -15.50 11.19 15.12
N ALA A 75 -14.93 10.98 13.94
CA ALA A 75 -14.22 9.75 13.61
C ALA A 75 -12.82 9.71 14.24
N SER A 76 -12.45 8.56 14.79
CA SER A 76 -11.07 8.32 15.22
C SER A 76 -10.17 8.06 14.00
N PRO A 77 -9.19 8.93 13.68
CA PRO A 77 -8.40 8.80 12.45
C PRO A 77 -7.62 7.48 12.38
N GLY A 78 -7.15 6.98 13.54
CA GLY A 78 -6.41 5.73 13.67
C GLY A 78 -7.23 4.51 13.29
N LEU A 79 -8.42 4.34 13.88
CA LEU A 79 -9.26 3.17 13.62
C LEU A 79 -9.74 3.16 12.17
N GLN A 80 -10.07 4.33 11.64
CA GLN A 80 -10.51 4.49 10.27
C GLN A 80 -9.41 4.11 9.27
N THR A 81 -8.20 4.65 9.46
CA THR A 81 -7.04 4.32 8.63
C THR A 81 -6.68 2.83 8.74
N ALA A 82 -6.76 2.25 9.94
CA ALA A 82 -6.49 0.82 10.15
C ALA A 82 -7.54 -0.06 9.46
N THR A 83 -8.82 0.31 9.54
CA THR A 83 -9.91 -0.42 8.88
C THR A 83 -9.75 -0.41 7.37
N ASP A 84 -9.43 0.76 6.80
CA ASP A 84 -9.14 0.90 5.37
C ASP A 84 -7.95 0.03 4.96
N LEU A 85 -6.84 0.11 5.70
CA LEU A 85 -5.62 -0.66 5.42
C LEU A 85 -5.89 -2.17 5.42
N ILE A 86 -6.55 -2.68 6.47
CA ILE A 86 -6.91 -4.10 6.59
C ILE A 86 -7.82 -4.52 5.43
N SER A 87 -8.78 -3.67 5.05
CA SER A 87 -9.70 -3.94 3.94
C SER A 87 -8.97 -4.06 2.60
N LEU A 88 -8.06 -3.12 2.32
CA LEU A 88 -7.26 -3.11 1.09
C LEU A 88 -6.33 -4.32 1.01
N LEU A 89 -5.66 -4.64 2.11
CA LEU A 89 -4.77 -5.80 2.20
C LEU A 89 -5.54 -7.11 2.07
N ALA A 90 -6.71 -7.24 2.71
CA ALA A 90 -7.53 -8.45 2.60
C ALA A 90 -7.94 -8.72 1.15
N ILE A 91 -8.36 -7.70 0.40
CA ILE A 91 -8.66 -7.87 -1.03
C ILE A 91 -7.40 -8.20 -1.83
N ALA A 92 -6.26 -7.55 -1.54
CA ALA A 92 -5.01 -7.86 -2.22
C ALA A 92 -4.60 -9.33 -2.03
N GLN A 93 -4.79 -9.89 -0.82
CA GLN A 93 -4.53 -11.31 -0.53
C GLN A 93 -5.42 -12.25 -1.35
N LEU A 94 -6.68 -11.88 -1.60
CA LEU A 94 -7.58 -12.63 -2.47
C LEU A 94 -7.10 -12.69 -3.93
N VAL A 95 -6.20 -11.79 -4.34
CA VAL A 95 -5.61 -11.78 -5.69
C VAL A 95 -4.26 -12.49 -5.71
N ILE A 96 -3.39 -12.23 -4.73
CA ILE A 96 -2.02 -12.76 -4.68
C ILE A 96 -2.01 -14.30 -4.62
N TRP A 97 -2.84 -14.91 -3.76
CA TRP A 97 -2.81 -16.36 -3.54
C TRP A 97 -3.33 -17.19 -4.72
N PRO A 98 -4.46 -16.84 -5.36
CA PRO A 98 -4.87 -17.50 -6.60
C PRO A 98 -3.85 -17.34 -7.72
N LEU A 99 -3.21 -16.15 -7.85
CA LEU A 99 -2.16 -15.95 -8.85
C LEU A 99 -0.93 -16.81 -8.57
N ARG A 100 -0.55 -17.00 -7.30
CA ARG A 100 0.50 -17.94 -6.91
C ARG A 100 0.19 -19.35 -7.42
N ALA A 101 -1.05 -19.80 -7.23
CA ALA A 101 -1.49 -21.12 -7.68
C ALA A 101 -1.50 -21.22 -9.21
N LEU A 102 -1.94 -20.15 -9.89
CA LEU A 102 -2.01 -20.10 -11.36
C LEU A 102 -0.62 -20.07 -12.02
N LEU A 103 0.32 -19.33 -11.47
CA LEU A 103 1.66 -19.11 -12.03
C LEU A 103 2.70 -20.12 -11.52
N GLY A 104 2.30 -21.08 -10.67
CA GLY A 104 3.19 -22.09 -10.11
C GLY A 104 4.29 -21.52 -9.21
N TRP A 105 4.08 -20.35 -8.61
CA TRP A 105 5.13 -19.66 -7.86
C TRP A 105 5.47 -20.34 -6.54
N PRO A 106 6.76 -20.34 -6.15
CA PRO A 106 7.16 -20.80 -4.84
C PRO A 106 6.51 -19.93 -3.75
N ALA A 107 6.16 -20.55 -2.63
CA ALA A 107 5.50 -19.85 -1.51
C ALA A 107 6.30 -18.64 -1.01
N VAL A 108 7.63 -18.73 -1.04
CA VAL A 108 8.55 -17.65 -0.67
C VAL A 108 8.30 -16.37 -1.49
N MET A 109 8.05 -16.50 -2.80
CA MET A 109 7.81 -15.34 -3.65
C MET A 109 6.51 -14.62 -3.28
N ALA A 110 5.43 -15.38 -3.03
CA ALA A 110 4.17 -14.80 -2.56
C ALA A 110 4.34 -14.09 -1.20
N LEU A 111 5.06 -14.70 -0.26
CA LEU A 111 5.36 -14.09 1.04
C LEU A 111 6.19 -12.81 0.91
N LEU A 112 7.13 -12.74 -0.03
CA LEU A 112 7.91 -11.53 -0.30
C LEU A 112 7.03 -10.40 -0.87
N ILE A 113 6.11 -10.74 -1.79
CA ILE A 113 5.11 -9.80 -2.32
C ILE A 113 4.20 -9.29 -1.18
N ASP A 114 3.68 -10.20 -0.36
CA ASP A 114 2.83 -9.87 0.79
C ASP A 114 3.54 -8.95 1.78
N THR A 115 4.77 -9.31 2.13
CA THR A 115 5.58 -8.52 3.07
C THR A 115 5.87 -7.13 2.50
N ALA A 116 6.26 -7.04 1.23
CA ALA A 116 6.46 -5.75 0.56
C ALA A 116 5.19 -4.92 0.58
N LEU A 117 4.05 -5.50 0.22
CA LEU A 117 2.78 -4.80 0.21
C LEU A 117 2.39 -4.31 1.61
N ILE A 118 2.47 -5.15 2.64
CA ILE A 118 2.13 -4.79 4.02
C ILE A 118 3.01 -3.65 4.53
N VAL A 119 4.33 -3.73 4.33
CA VAL A 119 5.28 -2.72 4.80
C VAL A 119 5.01 -1.36 4.16
N TRP A 120 4.85 -1.33 2.83
CA TRP A 120 4.64 -0.07 2.10
C TRP A 120 3.22 0.48 2.28
N ALA A 121 2.21 -0.38 2.38
CA ALA A 121 0.85 0.01 2.73
C ALA A 121 0.78 0.60 4.14
N GLY A 122 1.50 0.00 5.10
CA GLY A 122 1.61 0.52 6.47
C GLY A 122 2.29 1.89 6.52
N ALA A 123 3.33 2.09 5.71
CA ALA A 123 3.97 3.40 5.59
C ALA A 123 3.03 4.45 4.95
N GLY A 124 2.23 4.05 3.95
CA GLY A 124 1.16 4.89 3.38
C GLY A 124 0.09 5.24 4.43
N ALA A 125 -0.31 4.26 5.24
CA ALA A 125 -1.24 4.45 6.34
C ALA A 125 -0.71 5.44 7.40
N LEU A 126 0.59 5.42 7.70
CA LEU A 126 1.21 6.43 8.56
C LEU A 126 1.10 7.84 7.99
N CYS A 127 1.30 8.00 6.67
CA CYS A 127 1.14 9.28 6.00
C CYS A 127 -0.32 9.78 6.07
N VAL A 128 -1.29 8.88 5.85
CA VAL A 128 -2.72 9.17 6.00
C VAL A 128 -3.05 9.59 7.42
N TRP A 129 -2.66 8.77 8.39
CA TRP A 129 -2.95 9.03 9.79
C TRP A 129 -2.35 10.36 10.26
N GLY A 130 -1.07 10.62 9.95
CA GLY A 130 -0.41 11.88 10.28
C GLY A 130 -1.11 13.08 9.64
N GLY A 131 -1.49 12.95 8.37
CA GLY A 131 -2.24 13.97 7.65
C GLY A 131 -3.59 14.29 8.31
N LEU A 132 -4.34 13.27 8.75
CA LEU A 132 -5.64 13.41 9.41
C LEU A 132 -5.53 13.95 10.85
N VAL A 133 -4.53 13.52 11.62
CA VAL A 133 -4.31 13.98 13.00
C VAL A 133 -3.96 15.47 13.07
N GLY A 134 -3.22 15.99 12.09
CA GLY A 134 -2.88 17.41 12.05
C GLY A 134 -4.05 18.36 11.78
N ARG A 135 -5.24 17.84 11.40
CA ARG A 135 -6.51 18.57 11.19
C ARG A 135 -6.42 19.85 10.35
N SER A 136 -5.37 20.01 9.56
CA SER A 136 -5.12 21.19 8.73
C SER A 136 -4.95 20.79 7.26
N PRO A 137 -5.31 21.67 6.31
CA PRO A 137 -5.05 21.42 4.90
C PRO A 137 -3.57 21.15 4.61
N ALA A 138 -2.67 21.91 5.26
CA ALA A 138 -1.23 21.75 5.12
C ALA A 138 -0.74 20.36 5.56
N SER A 139 -1.23 19.85 6.70
CA SER A 139 -0.91 18.49 7.17
C SER A 139 -1.35 17.43 6.17
N ARG A 140 -2.54 17.58 5.58
CA ARG A 140 -3.08 16.65 4.58
C ARG A 140 -2.23 16.68 3.30
N THR A 141 -1.91 17.86 2.79
CA THR A 141 -1.02 18.01 1.62
C THR A 141 0.35 17.41 1.89
N MET A 142 0.91 17.61 3.09
CA MET A 142 2.19 17.00 3.48
C MET A 142 2.10 15.47 3.50
N GLY A 143 1.03 14.91 4.07
CA GLY A 143 0.80 13.47 4.07
C GLY A 143 0.71 12.88 2.65
N MET A 144 0.02 13.57 1.73
CA MET A 144 -0.05 13.17 0.32
C MET A 144 1.33 13.24 -0.34
N ALA A 145 2.07 14.33 -0.13
CA ALA A 145 3.40 14.52 -0.69
C ALA A 145 4.39 13.47 -0.17
N MET A 146 4.34 13.14 1.12
CA MET A 146 5.16 12.08 1.72
C MET A 146 4.84 10.71 1.12
N ALA A 147 3.56 10.36 0.98
CA ALA A 147 3.15 9.10 0.34
C ALA A 147 3.66 9.01 -1.11
N ALA A 148 3.54 10.10 -1.87
CA ALA A 148 4.07 10.20 -3.23
C ALA A 148 5.59 10.04 -3.29
N VAL A 149 6.34 10.84 -2.53
CA VAL A 149 7.81 10.81 -2.51
C VAL A 149 8.33 9.46 -2.06
N MET A 150 7.72 8.86 -1.03
CA MET A 150 8.12 7.55 -0.54
C MET A 150 8.00 6.46 -1.61
N LEU A 151 6.96 6.54 -2.44
CA LEU A 151 6.69 5.53 -3.45
C LEU A 151 7.46 5.77 -4.77
N THR A 152 7.51 7.02 -5.23
CA THR A 152 8.05 7.39 -6.56
C THR A 152 9.39 8.11 -6.51
N GLY A 153 9.78 8.65 -5.35
CA GLY A 153 10.99 9.44 -5.18
C GLY A 153 12.26 8.67 -5.52
N GLY A 154 12.36 7.40 -5.11
CA GLY A 154 13.47 6.53 -5.48
C GLY A 154 13.65 6.38 -7.00
N PRO A 155 12.63 5.89 -7.74
CA PRO A 155 12.66 5.79 -9.20
C PRO A 155 12.95 7.12 -9.90
N MET A 156 12.37 8.22 -9.41
CA MET A 156 12.59 9.56 -9.96
C MET A 156 14.05 10.02 -9.75
N LEU A 157 14.61 9.84 -8.56
CA LEU A 157 16.02 10.13 -8.28
C LEU A 157 16.96 9.22 -9.08
N ALA A 158 16.59 7.95 -9.26
CA ALA A 158 17.38 7.03 -10.09
C ALA A 158 17.42 7.49 -11.56
N ALA A 159 16.28 7.94 -12.10
CA ALA A 159 16.20 8.51 -13.45
C ALA A 159 17.04 9.79 -13.58
N LEU A 160 17.06 10.64 -12.56
CA LEU A 160 17.83 11.90 -12.56
C LEU A 160 19.33 11.70 -12.39
N THR A 161 19.74 10.74 -11.57
CA THR A 161 21.15 10.48 -11.25
C THR A 161 21.81 9.47 -12.19
N GLY A 162 21.02 8.71 -12.95
CA GLY A 162 21.50 7.57 -13.74
C GLY A 162 21.96 6.37 -12.90
N THR A 163 21.68 6.37 -11.59
CA THR A 163 22.08 5.30 -10.66
C THR A 163 20.87 4.55 -10.13
N VAL A 164 20.97 3.24 -9.92
CA VAL A 164 19.83 2.41 -9.46
C VAL A 164 19.67 2.44 -7.93
N GLU A 165 20.70 2.87 -7.20
CA GLU A 165 20.71 2.84 -5.72
C GLU A 165 19.55 3.60 -5.07
N PRO A 166 19.14 4.80 -5.52
CA PRO A 166 17.99 5.50 -4.93
C PRO A 166 16.67 4.75 -5.12
N ALA A 167 16.50 4.04 -6.25
CA ALA A 167 15.28 3.30 -6.54
C ALA A 167 15.06 2.16 -5.54
N ARG A 168 16.14 1.54 -5.04
CA ARG A 168 16.10 0.40 -4.11
C ARG A 168 15.38 0.66 -2.79
N TRP A 169 15.19 1.92 -2.44
CA TRP A 169 14.48 2.34 -1.23
C TRP A 169 13.00 2.63 -1.47
N SER A 170 12.48 2.45 -2.68
CA SER A 170 11.05 2.68 -2.94
C SER A 170 10.25 1.39 -3.02
N GLY A 171 8.97 1.48 -2.61
CA GLY A 171 8.05 0.35 -2.71
C GLY A 171 7.81 -0.14 -4.13
N LEU A 172 7.82 0.75 -5.13
CA LEU A 172 7.68 0.36 -6.53
C LEU A 172 8.86 -0.48 -7.02
N HIS A 173 10.09 -0.08 -6.70
CA HIS A 173 11.25 -0.85 -7.13
C HIS A 173 11.34 -2.20 -6.42
N VAL A 174 11.04 -2.24 -5.12
CA VAL A 174 10.96 -3.51 -4.38
C VAL A 174 9.92 -4.42 -5.03
N MET A 175 8.71 -3.93 -5.26
CA MET A 175 7.65 -4.73 -5.88
C MET A 175 8.01 -5.17 -7.32
N TRP A 176 8.62 -4.29 -8.11
CA TRP A 176 9.15 -4.62 -9.44
C TRP A 176 10.16 -5.76 -9.36
N THR A 177 11.11 -5.67 -8.43
CA THR A 177 12.20 -6.65 -8.30
C THR A 177 11.66 -8.00 -7.85
N VAL A 178 10.76 -8.03 -6.85
CA VAL A 178 10.14 -9.28 -6.37
C VAL A 178 9.30 -9.94 -7.46
N SER A 179 8.43 -9.17 -8.12
CA SER A 179 7.53 -9.72 -9.15
C SER A 179 8.28 -10.19 -10.40
N ASN A 180 9.52 -9.75 -10.62
CA ASN A 180 10.36 -10.27 -11.70
C ASN A 180 10.85 -11.71 -11.45
N GLY A 181 10.78 -12.23 -10.23
CA GLY A 181 11.10 -13.64 -9.91
C GLY A 181 12.58 -14.02 -10.06
N GLY A 182 13.45 -13.07 -10.41
CA GLY A 182 14.88 -13.27 -10.67
C GLY A 182 15.80 -12.94 -9.49
N LEU A 183 15.29 -12.95 -8.25
CA LEU A 183 16.09 -12.62 -7.08
C LEU A 183 17.10 -13.74 -6.78
N SER A 184 18.37 -13.39 -6.79
CA SER A 184 19.40 -14.24 -6.17
C SER A 184 19.18 -14.34 -4.65
N ILE A 185 19.76 -15.35 -4.01
CA ILE A 185 19.64 -15.55 -2.55
C ILE A 185 20.14 -14.31 -1.79
N ALA A 186 21.28 -13.75 -2.21
CA ALA A 186 21.85 -12.55 -1.58
C ALA A 186 20.94 -11.32 -1.72
N GLU A 187 20.26 -11.16 -2.86
CA GLU A 187 19.30 -10.07 -3.07
C GLU A 187 18.02 -10.27 -2.26
N ALA A 188 17.54 -11.51 -2.16
CA ALA A 188 16.41 -11.85 -1.32
C ALA A 188 16.70 -11.54 0.16
N ASP A 189 17.87 -11.93 0.67
CA ASP A 189 18.30 -11.64 2.06
C ASP A 189 18.38 -10.14 2.33
N ALA A 190 19.05 -9.39 1.45
CA ALA A 190 19.16 -7.94 1.57
C ALA A 190 17.78 -7.25 1.56
N MET A 191 16.86 -7.74 0.74
CA MET A 191 15.50 -7.22 0.66
C MET A 191 14.67 -7.57 1.89
N ILE A 192 14.77 -8.80 2.41
CA ILE A 192 14.11 -9.20 3.67
C ILE A 192 14.58 -8.29 4.81
N ILE A 193 15.89 -8.02 4.91
CA ILE A 193 16.44 -7.10 5.92
C ILE A 193 15.85 -5.69 5.75
N ARG A 194 15.79 -5.16 4.53
CA ARG A 194 15.19 -3.84 4.27
C ARG A 194 13.72 -3.80 4.66
N LEU A 195 12.94 -4.81 4.29
CA LEU A 195 11.53 -4.92 4.65
C LEU A 195 11.34 -5.02 6.17
N ALA A 196 12.19 -5.78 6.86
CA ALA A 196 12.17 -5.89 8.31
C ALA A 196 12.48 -4.56 8.98
N ILE A 197 13.49 -3.82 8.50
CA ILE A 197 13.84 -2.49 9.02
C ILE A 197 12.69 -1.50 8.80
N THR A 198 12.18 -1.40 7.58
CA THR A 198 11.06 -0.49 7.28
C THR A 198 9.82 -0.87 8.07
N GLY A 199 9.49 -2.15 8.16
CA GLY A 199 8.39 -2.66 8.97
C GLY A 199 8.55 -2.35 10.46
N LEU A 200 9.76 -2.48 11.00
CA LEU A 200 10.08 -2.10 12.37
C LEU A 200 9.89 -0.59 12.60
N ILE A 201 10.41 0.25 11.69
CA ILE A 201 10.24 1.71 11.76
C ILE A 201 8.76 2.06 11.75
N VAL A 202 7.98 1.47 10.84
CA VAL A 202 6.52 1.68 10.76
C VAL A 202 5.84 1.24 12.06
N GLY A 203 6.16 0.05 12.57
CA GLY A 203 5.58 -0.51 13.78
C GLY A 203 5.89 0.31 15.03
N VAL A 204 7.15 0.70 15.23
CA VAL A 204 7.58 1.56 16.35
C VAL A 204 6.87 2.91 16.27
N THR A 205 6.80 3.50 15.08
CA THR A 205 6.14 4.78 14.84
C THR A 205 4.66 4.69 15.24
N LEU A 206 3.94 3.64 14.80
CA LEU A 206 2.55 3.38 15.20
C LEU A 206 2.38 3.22 16.72
N VAL A 207 3.30 2.52 17.38
CA VAL A 207 3.25 2.32 18.84
C VAL A 207 3.49 3.63 19.60
N MET A 208 4.53 4.37 19.26
CA MET A 208 4.83 5.66 19.92
C MET A 208 3.69 6.66 19.76
N MET A 209 3.06 6.65 18.58
CA MET A 209 1.89 7.47 18.27
C MET A 209 0.66 7.10 19.11
N ARG A 210 0.42 5.80 19.35
CA ARG A 210 -0.65 5.34 20.25
C ARG A 210 -0.48 5.86 21.67
N HIS A 211 0.76 5.98 22.14
CA HIS A 211 1.05 6.48 23.49
C HIS A 211 0.84 8.00 23.63
N HIS A 212 1.10 8.79 22.59
CA HIS A 212 0.89 10.25 22.61
C HIS A 212 -0.59 10.64 22.53
N LEU A 213 -1.44 9.79 21.96
CA LEU A 213 -2.89 10.04 21.85
C LEU A 213 -3.70 9.63 23.08
N ARG A 214 -3.09 9.17 24.17
CA ARG A 214 -3.80 9.06 25.46
C ARG A 214 -3.65 10.41 26.17
N PRO A 215 -4.68 11.28 26.17
CA PRO A 215 -4.64 12.48 26.98
C PRO A 215 -4.46 12.03 28.43
N GLY A 216 -3.65 12.76 29.19
CA GLY A 216 -3.43 12.49 30.61
C GLY A 216 -4.76 12.17 31.31
N GLY A 217 -4.73 11.13 32.14
CA GLY A 217 -5.82 10.85 33.06
C GLY A 217 -6.15 12.11 33.89
N PRO A 218 -7.37 12.16 34.46
CA PRO A 218 -7.86 13.34 35.15
C PRO A 218 -6.80 13.84 36.14
N THR A 219 -6.29 15.04 35.89
CA THR A 219 -5.59 15.82 36.91
C THR A 219 -6.63 16.15 37.97
N THR A 220 -6.73 15.28 38.99
CA THR A 220 -7.46 15.57 40.22
C THR A 220 -6.74 16.71 40.91
N VAL A 221 -7.32 17.90 40.79
CA VAL A 221 -7.04 19.06 41.65
C VAL A 221 -8.30 19.33 42.45
#